data_AF-A0A3B7MF87-F1
#
_entry.id   AF-A0A3B7MF87-F1
#
_cell.length_a   1.000
_cell.length_b   1.000
_cell.length_c   1.000
_cell.angle_alpha   90.00
_cell.angle_beta   90.00
_cell.angle_gamma   90.00
#
_symmetry.space_group_name_H-M   'P 1'
#
loop_
_entity.id
_entity.type
_entity.pdbx_description
1 polymer ?
#
loop_
_entity_poly.entity_id
_entity_poly.type
_entity_poly.pdbx_seq_one_letter_code
_entity_poly.pdbx_strand_id
1 'polypeptide(L)'
;MENAAPARFVNAWIFLNDDYLPGTNYYSNDSCYQSLIRNNVYQSVDFLHICFATTMPHSAGAPAYTLTMGEPATPIPAHPGGYTNKDYLQFIIRDARIQNPGIKFIFTLDWGYKPTLSNIFTVPGLTDAQCAAVFARNLAIAIQGYGLDGFDFDWEPPLSGSITAAQMSLLLYAIRQQFNQLEKENKKHYYLIISPVTGDNLDAAPVNDNVDWLNLQLYGGTTPSNYPGVDYNLFAYGAQFEATQPTTDPNFPGLQTAQAAIADNNQQYHFPIYTNWRLNSGNFVFEQQQQVALYRLARAGVQV
;
A
#
# COMPACT_ATOMS: atom_id res chain seq x y z
N MET A 1 -30.91 -5.93 -12.91
CA MET A 1 -29.48 -6.27 -12.76
C MET A 1 -29.35 -6.74 -11.33
N GLU A 2 -29.12 -8.04 -11.12
CA GLU A 2 -28.84 -8.59 -9.79
C GLU A 2 -27.65 -7.82 -9.20
N ASN A 3 -27.83 -7.27 -7.99
CA ASN A 3 -26.74 -6.67 -7.23
C ASN A 3 -25.75 -7.78 -6.90
N ALA A 4 -24.70 -7.92 -7.71
CA ALA A 4 -23.55 -8.73 -7.34
C ALA A 4 -23.07 -8.25 -5.97
N ALA A 5 -22.83 -9.18 -5.04
CA ALA A 5 -22.24 -8.84 -3.76
C ALA A 5 -20.92 -8.08 -4.02
N PRO A 6 -20.62 -7.01 -3.26
CA PRO A 6 -19.38 -6.27 -3.44
C PRO A 6 -18.18 -7.22 -3.33
N ALA A 7 -17.19 -7.02 -4.19
CA ALA A 7 -15.97 -7.82 -4.17
C ALA A 7 -15.32 -7.74 -2.78
N ARG A 8 -15.08 -8.89 -2.15
CA ARG A 8 -14.36 -8.97 -0.88
C ARG A 8 -12.89 -9.21 -1.17
N PHE A 9 -12.10 -8.15 -1.02
CA PHE A 9 -10.65 -8.20 -1.14
C PHE A 9 -10.00 -8.33 0.23
N VAL A 10 -8.93 -9.11 0.28
CA VAL A 10 -8.10 -9.28 1.47
C VAL A 10 -6.67 -8.98 1.09
N ASN A 11 -6.17 -7.87 1.60
CA ASN A 11 -4.94 -7.22 1.18
C ASN A 11 -3.91 -7.30 2.30
N ALA A 12 -2.65 -7.04 1.97
CA ALA A 12 -1.59 -6.98 2.95
C ALA A 12 -0.47 -6.06 2.51
N TRP A 13 0.30 -5.58 3.47
CA TRP A 13 1.50 -4.77 3.28
C TRP A 13 2.77 -5.60 3.50
N ILE A 14 3.83 -5.27 2.75
CA ILE A 14 5.16 -5.86 2.92
C ILE A 14 6.23 -4.78 2.78
N PHE A 15 7.16 -4.75 3.73
CA PHE A 15 8.22 -3.74 3.80
C PHE A 15 9.49 -4.29 3.19
N LEU A 16 9.95 -3.72 2.07
CA LEU A 16 11.11 -4.29 1.38
C LEU A 16 12.40 -4.18 2.17
N ASN A 17 12.55 -3.10 2.94
CA ASN A 17 13.73 -2.80 3.74
C ASN A 17 13.80 -3.61 5.06
N ASP A 18 12.84 -4.50 5.33
CA ASP A 18 12.81 -5.26 6.57
C ASP A 18 12.95 -6.77 6.34
N ASP A 19 14.19 -7.24 6.47
CA ASP A 19 14.50 -8.67 6.62
C ASP A 19 14.10 -9.20 7.99
N TYR A 20 13.96 -8.28 8.96
CA TYR A 20 13.62 -8.47 10.35
C TYR A 20 14.59 -9.34 11.17
N LEU A 21 14.85 -10.58 10.74
CA LEU A 21 15.85 -11.44 11.38
C LEU A 21 17.27 -10.99 10.98
N PRO A 22 18.12 -10.61 11.95
CA PRO A 22 19.46 -10.11 11.66
C PRO A 22 20.29 -11.09 10.83
N GLY A 23 20.89 -10.59 9.74
CA GLY A 23 21.76 -11.38 8.87
C GLY A 23 21.04 -12.29 7.87
N THR A 24 19.71 -12.33 7.89
CA THR A 24 18.92 -13.02 6.86
C THR A 24 18.73 -12.15 5.62
N ASN A 25 18.48 -12.79 4.48
CA ASN A 25 18.01 -12.11 3.27
C ASN A 25 16.87 -12.90 2.62
N TYR A 26 16.40 -12.44 1.47
CA TYR A 26 15.30 -13.06 0.73
C TYR A 26 15.44 -14.57 0.55
N TYR A 27 16.67 -15.08 0.36
CA TYR A 27 16.94 -16.51 0.11
C TYR A 27 17.36 -17.29 1.36
N SER A 28 17.56 -16.64 2.51
CA SER A 28 17.80 -17.35 3.77
C SER A 28 16.60 -18.23 4.11
N ASN A 29 16.84 -19.50 4.43
CA ASN A 29 15.76 -20.46 4.67
C ASN A 29 14.85 -20.05 5.85
N ASP A 30 15.34 -19.30 6.81
CA ASP A 30 14.58 -18.81 7.97
C ASP A 30 14.00 -17.40 7.79
N SER A 31 14.19 -16.75 6.64
CA SER A 31 13.68 -15.40 6.42
C SER A 31 12.16 -15.33 6.37
N CYS A 32 11.65 -14.14 6.71
CA CYS A 32 10.24 -13.79 6.58
C CYS A 32 9.73 -13.93 5.13
N TYR A 33 10.59 -13.77 4.13
CA TYR A 33 10.24 -13.94 2.72
C TYR A 33 10.11 -15.41 2.31
N GLN A 34 11.04 -16.28 2.74
CA GLN A 34 10.91 -17.72 2.48
C GLN A 34 9.74 -18.33 3.26
N SER A 35 9.36 -17.78 4.42
CA SER A 35 8.15 -18.22 5.12
C SER A 35 6.87 -17.89 4.35
N LEU A 36 6.78 -16.73 3.67
CA LEU A 36 5.64 -16.40 2.79
C LEU A 36 5.42 -17.48 1.74
N ILE A 37 6.51 -17.91 1.10
CA ILE A 37 6.48 -18.93 0.04
C ILE A 37 6.11 -20.28 0.64
N ARG A 38 6.84 -20.77 1.64
CA ARG A 38 6.59 -22.10 2.22
C ARG A 38 5.19 -22.27 2.79
N ASN A 39 4.63 -21.19 3.35
CA ASN A 39 3.31 -21.20 3.96
C ASN A 39 2.18 -20.80 3.00
N ASN A 40 2.48 -20.62 1.71
CA ASN A 40 1.53 -20.22 0.67
C ASN A 40 0.75 -18.94 1.00
N VAL A 41 1.40 -17.98 1.66
CA VAL A 41 0.74 -16.74 2.12
C VAL A 41 0.24 -15.91 0.95
N TYR A 42 0.95 -15.90 -0.19
CA TYR A 42 0.53 -15.15 -1.37
C TYR A 42 -0.81 -15.61 -1.97
N GLN A 43 -1.24 -16.86 -1.71
CA GLN A 43 -2.59 -17.33 -2.09
C GLN A 43 -3.71 -16.66 -1.27
N SER A 44 -3.34 -16.02 -0.16
CA SER A 44 -4.25 -15.36 0.79
C SER A 44 -4.16 -13.83 0.71
N VAL A 45 -3.74 -13.31 -0.44
CA VAL A 45 -3.57 -11.86 -0.69
C VAL A 45 -4.11 -11.53 -2.08
N ASP A 46 -5.10 -10.64 -2.16
CA ASP A 46 -5.60 -10.11 -3.43
C ASP A 46 -4.74 -8.92 -3.90
N PHE A 47 -4.40 -8.01 -2.99
CA PHE A 47 -3.51 -6.86 -3.21
C PHE A 47 -2.36 -6.85 -2.21
N LEU A 48 -1.13 -6.81 -2.72
CA LEU A 48 0.08 -6.66 -1.93
C LEU A 48 0.63 -5.25 -2.09
N HIS A 49 0.56 -4.47 -1.02
CA HIS A 49 1.12 -3.12 -0.93
C HIS A 49 2.63 -3.23 -0.67
N ILE A 50 3.42 -2.73 -1.61
CA ILE A 50 4.88 -2.71 -1.54
C ILE A 50 5.31 -1.42 -0.86
N CYS A 51 5.82 -1.57 0.36
CA CYS A 51 6.18 -0.49 1.25
C CYS A 51 7.72 -0.34 1.34
N PHE A 52 8.31 0.85 1.23
CA PHE A 52 7.72 2.11 0.78
C PHE A 52 8.43 2.68 -0.44
N ALA A 53 7.71 3.52 -1.17
CA ALA A 53 8.22 4.43 -2.17
C ALA A 53 8.67 5.74 -1.51
N THR A 54 9.55 6.48 -2.17
CA THR A 54 9.74 7.91 -1.91
C THR A 54 9.70 8.70 -3.21
N THR A 55 9.31 9.96 -3.15
CA THR A 55 9.39 10.82 -4.33
C THR A 55 10.82 11.33 -4.53
N MET A 56 11.26 11.37 -5.78
CA MET A 56 12.59 11.85 -6.17
C MET A 56 12.54 12.75 -7.40
N PRO A 57 13.51 13.66 -7.57
CA PRO A 57 13.72 14.35 -8.84
C PRO A 57 13.95 13.34 -9.97
N HIS A 58 13.30 13.57 -11.11
CA HIS A 58 13.39 12.75 -12.31
C HIS A 58 14.80 12.79 -12.94
N SER A 59 15.54 13.88 -12.76
CA SER A 59 16.98 13.96 -13.07
C SER A 59 17.65 15.12 -12.36
N ALA A 60 18.98 15.09 -12.24
CA ALA A 60 19.77 16.21 -11.71
C ALA A 60 19.46 17.49 -12.52
N GLY A 61 18.89 18.50 -11.85
CA GLY A 61 18.54 19.79 -12.46
C GLY A 61 17.22 19.83 -13.24
N ALA A 62 16.44 18.74 -13.31
CA ALA A 62 15.09 18.79 -13.89
C ALA A 62 14.04 18.89 -12.78
N PRO A 63 13.15 19.90 -12.81
CA PRO A 63 12.14 20.09 -11.79
C PRO A 63 10.90 19.23 -12.12
N ALA A 64 11.04 17.92 -12.07
CA ALA A 64 9.92 16.99 -12.21
C ALA A 64 10.15 15.84 -11.24
N TYR A 65 9.12 15.37 -10.56
CA TYR A 65 9.24 14.32 -9.55
C TYR A 65 8.63 13.01 -10.06
N THR A 66 9.16 11.89 -9.58
CA THR A 66 8.67 10.53 -9.79
C THR A 66 8.77 9.74 -8.48
N LEU A 67 8.42 8.46 -8.50
CA LEU A 67 8.65 7.53 -7.39
C LEU A 67 9.85 6.62 -7.63
N THR A 68 10.53 6.28 -6.56
CA THR A 68 11.44 5.14 -6.49
C THR A 68 11.14 4.29 -5.26
N MET A 69 11.54 3.03 -5.28
CA MET A 69 11.59 2.23 -4.06
C MET A 69 12.51 2.92 -3.04
N GLY A 70 12.09 2.98 -1.79
CA GLY A 70 12.80 3.61 -0.68
C GLY A 70 14.27 3.19 -0.57
N GLU A 71 15.06 4.11 0.00
CA GLU A 71 16.53 4.26 0.02
C GLU A 71 17.18 4.85 -1.25
N PRO A 72 17.09 6.18 -1.46
CA PRO A 72 18.06 6.92 -2.26
C PRO A 72 19.01 7.72 -1.35
N ALA A 73 19.99 7.07 -0.74
CA ALA A 73 21.18 7.75 -0.25
C ALA A 73 22.39 6.81 -0.22
N THR A 74 23.17 6.79 -1.31
CA THR A 74 24.55 6.25 -1.44
C THR A 74 24.70 4.71 -1.59
N PRO A 75 25.78 4.21 -2.25
CA PRO A 75 25.73 3.07 -3.19
C PRO A 75 25.87 1.70 -2.51
N ILE A 76 25.02 1.41 -1.53
CA ILE A 76 25.18 0.28 -0.63
C ILE A 76 23.99 -0.69 -0.78
N PRO A 77 24.23 -2.00 -0.93
CA PRO A 77 23.19 -3.00 -0.74
C PRO A 77 22.51 -2.83 0.62
N ALA A 78 21.19 -2.67 0.62
CA ALA A 78 20.40 -2.56 1.85
C ALA A 78 20.28 -3.90 2.59
N HIS A 79 20.58 -5.01 1.90
CA HIS A 79 20.35 -6.36 2.41
C HIS A 79 21.62 -7.21 2.47
N PRO A 80 21.69 -8.16 3.43
CA PRO A 80 22.74 -9.18 3.44
C PRO A 80 22.86 -9.91 2.11
N GLY A 81 24.10 -10.12 1.66
CA GLY A 81 24.37 -10.80 0.38
C GLY A 81 24.41 -9.86 -0.84
N GLY A 82 24.28 -8.55 -0.66
CA GLY A 82 24.50 -7.59 -1.75
C GLY A 82 23.24 -7.21 -2.54
N TYR A 83 22.05 -7.55 -2.04
CA TYR A 83 20.78 -7.23 -2.68
C TYR A 83 20.28 -5.82 -2.35
N THR A 84 19.45 -5.31 -3.25
CA THR A 84 18.75 -4.02 -3.13
C THR A 84 17.24 -4.22 -2.93
N ASN A 85 16.52 -3.18 -2.49
CA ASN A 85 15.05 -3.16 -2.47
C ASN A 85 14.46 -3.45 -3.85
N LYS A 86 15.13 -3.05 -4.94
CA LYS A 86 14.69 -3.37 -6.30
C LYS A 86 14.79 -4.86 -6.60
N ASP A 87 15.84 -5.53 -6.13
CA ASP A 87 15.97 -6.99 -6.27
C ASP A 87 14.85 -7.71 -5.50
N TYR A 88 14.60 -7.29 -4.25
CA TYR A 88 13.53 -7.84 -3.43
C TYR A 88 12.15 -7.68 -4.07
N LEU A 89 11.85 -6.50 -4.62
CA LEU A 89 10.63 -6.27 -5.38
C LEU A 89 10.46 -7.31 -6.51
N GLN A 90 11.52 -7.54 -7.29
CA GLN A 90 11.46 -8.50 -8.40
C GLN A 90 11.29 -9.94 -7.90
N PHE A 91 11.95 -10.31 -6.80
CA PHE A 91 11.79 -11.65 -6.21
C PHE A 91 10.38 -11.88 -5.67
N ILE A 92 9.82 -10.91 -4.94
CA ILE A 92 8.44 -10.95 -4.45
C ILE A 92 7.46 -11.07 -5.61
N ILE A 93 7.57 -10.22 -6.64
CA ILE A 93 6.67 -10.27 -7.81
C ILE A 93 6.73 -11.65 -8.48
N ARG A 94 7.93 -12.21 -8.65
CA ARG A 94 8.12 -13.54 -9.24
C ARG A 94 7.41 -14.61 -8.40
N ASP A 95 7.74 -14.70 -7.11
CA ASP A 95 7.31 -15.81 -6.26
C ASP A 95 5.83 -15.71 -5.88
N ALA A 96 5.33 -14.48 -5.67
CA ALA A 96 3.91 -14.25 -5.44
C ALA A 96 3.06 -14.61 -6.65
N ARG A 97 3.49 -14.27 -7.89
CA ARG A 97 2.75 -14.65 -9.11
C ARG A 97 2.78 -16.16 -9.40
N ILE A 98 3.82 -16.87 -8.96
CA ILE A 98 3.84 -18.34 -9.03
C ILE A 98 2.72 -18.94 -8.19
N GLN A 99 2.50 -18.41 -6.98
CA GLN A 99 1.48 -18.93 -6.06
C GLN A 99 0.08 -18.38 -6.33
N ASN A 100 0.00 -17.12 -6.77
CA ASN A 100 -1.24 -16.42 -7.04
C ASN A 100 -1.08 -15.55 -8.31
N PRO A 101 -1.38 -16.09 -9.50
CA PRO A 101 -1.29 -15.34 -10.76
C PRO A 101 -2.21 -14.12 -10.82
N GLY A 102 -3.23 -14.05 -9.96
CA GLY A 102 -4.20 -12.96 -9.88
C GLY A 102 -3.78 -11.80 -8.97
N ILE A 103 -2.73 -11.97 -8.16
CA ILE A 103 -2.29 -10.97 -7.18
C ILE A 103 -1.97 -9.64 -7.85
N LYS A 104 -2.37 -8.55 -7.19
CA LYS A 104 -2.10 -7.17 -7.61
C LYS A 104 -1.04 -6.55 -6.72
N PHE A 105 -0.18 -5.73 -7.30
CA PHE A 105 0.86 -5.03 -6.57
C PHE A 105 0.61 -3.52 -6.54
N ILE A 106 0.58 -2.95 -5.35
CA ILE A 106 0.33 -1.53 -5.13
C ILE A 106 1.62 -0.88 -4.65
N PHE A 107 1.99 0.25 -5.25
CA PHE A 107 3.15 1.01 -4.81
C PHE A 107 2.75 2.00 -3.72
N THR A 108 3.22 1.83 -2.48
CA THR A 108 2.80 2.69 -1.37
C THR A 108 3.85 3.75 -1.07
N LEU A 109 3.48 5.03 -1.09
CA LEU A 109 4.36 6.15 -0.72
C LEU A 109 4.51 6.25 0.80
N ASP A 110 5.75 6.41 1.27
CA ASP A 110 6.10 6.57 2.68
C ASP A 110 5.49 7.83 3.32
N TRP A 111 4.98 7.72 4.54
CA TRP A 111 4.45 8.82 5.35
C TRP A 111 5.54 9.68 6.02
N GLY A 112 6.66 9.06 6.42
CA GLY A 112 7.62 9.59 7.39
C GLY A 112 8.84 10.27 6.77
N TYR A 113 9.04 10.13 5.46
CA TYR A 113 10.20 10.72 4.78
C TYR A 113 10.02 12.23 4.55
N LYS A 114 10.72 13.04 5.37
CA LYS A 114 10.69 14.51 5.38
C LYS A 114 11.12 15.12 4.04
N PRO A 115 10.44 16.20 3.61
CA PRO A 115 9.28 16.18 2.73
C PRO A 115 9.68 16.11 1.26
N THR A 116 9.10 15.16 0.53
CA THR A 116 9.30 15.08 -0.92
C THR A 116 8.02 15.35 -1.72
N LEU A 117 6.83 15.09 -1.16
CA LEU A 117 5.57 15.31 -1.87
C LEU A 117 5.31 16.79 -2.20
N SER A 118 5.62 17.70 -1.28
CA SER A 118 5.51 19.15 -1.53
C SER A 118 6.41 19.63 -2.67
N ASN A 119 7.52 18.94 -2.92
CA ASN A 119 8.44 19.29 -3.99
C ASN A 119 7.82 19.06 -5.38
N ILE A 120 6.77 18.24 -5.51
CA ILE A 120 6.02 18.11 -6.76
C ILE A 120 5.55 19.48 -7.26
N PHE A 121 5.23 20.39 -6.34
CA PHE A 121 4.66 21.71 -6.64
C PHE A 121 5.69 22.84 -6.73
N THR A 122 7.00 22.54 -6.67
CA THR A 122 8.04 23.57 -6.68
C THR A 122 8.65 23.82 -8.06
N VAL A 123 8.02 23.29 -9.12
CA VAL A 123 8.53 23.35 -10.48
C VAL A 123 8.45 24.77 -11.07
N PRO A 124 9.60 25.41 -11.39
CA PRO A 124 9.58 26.78 -11.90
C PRO A 124 8.81 26.91 -13.21
N GLY A 125 7.92 27.89 -13.27
CA GLY A 125 7.14 28.22 -14.47
C GLY A 125 5.92 27.33 -14.70
N LEU A 126 5.62 26.38 -13.80
CA LEU A 126 4.40 25.59 -13.83
C LEU A 126 3.42 26.02 -12.74
N THR A 127 2.13 25.88 -13.02
CA THR A 127 1.07 25.95 -12.02
C THR A 127 0.94 24.62 -11.27
N ASP A 128 0.28 24.62 -10.12
CA ASP A 128 0.06 23.38 -9.35
C ASP A 128 -0.64 22.28 -10.16
N ALA A 129 -1.59 22.64 -11.03
CA ALA A 129 -2.26 21.69 -11.91
C ALA A 129 -1.29 21.08 -12.93
N GLN A 130 -0.36 21.87 -13.47
CA GLN A 130 0.66 21.38 -14.39
C GLN A 130 1.69 20.49 -13.66
N CYS A 131 2.08 20.86 -12.44
CA CYS A 131 2.92 20.06 -11.56
C CYS A 131 2.30 18.69 -11.28
N ALA A 132 1.03 18.65 -10.87
CA ALA A 132 0.29 17.41 -10.63
C ALA A 132 0.21 16.53 -11.89
N ALA A 133 -0.06 17.12 -13.06
CA ALA A 133 -0.10 16.39 -14.33
C ALA A 133 1.28 15.80 -14.73
N VAL A 134 2.37 16.54 -14.48
CA VAL A 134 3.74 16.04 -14.71
C VAL A 134 4.04 14.86 -13.79
N PHE A 135 3.74 14.98 -12.50
CA PHE A 135 3.94 13.89 -11.53
C PHE A 135 3.11 12.66 -11.89
N ALA A 136 1.82 12.82 -12.18
CA ALA A 136 0.93 11.71 -12.51
C ALA A 136 1.43 10.90 -13.73
N ARG A 137 1.96 11.59 -14.76
CA ARG A 137 2.56 10.91 -15.92
C ARG A 137 3.83 10.15 -15.54
N ASN A 138 4.70 10.72 -14.72
CA ASN A 138 5.91 10.06 -14.26
C ASN A 138 5.59 8.85 -13.36
N LEU A 139 4.58 8.98 -12.49
CA LEU A 139 4.03 7.88 -11.70
C LEU A 139 3.55 6.75 -12.59
N ALA A 140 2.75 7.05 -13.61
CA ALA A 140 2.27 6.06 -14.57
C ALA A 140 3.43 5.28 -15.24
N ILE A 141 4.49 5.97 -15.64
CA ILE A 141 5.72 5.36 -16.19
C ILE A 141 6.37 4.43 -15.15
N ALA A 142 6.50 4.87 -13.89
CA ALA A 142 7.09 4.06 -12.83
C ALA A 142 6.28 2.79 -12.54
N ILE A 143 4.95 2.92 -12.41
CA ILE A 143 4.02 1.80 -12.20
C ILE A 143 4.13 0.78 -13.33
N GLN A 144 4.16 1.22 -14.59
CA GLN A 144 4.36 0.32 -15.73
C GLN A 144 5.75 -0.31 -15.74
N GLY A 145 6.80 0.47 -15.46
CA GLY A 145 8.18 0.01 -15.47
C GLY A 145 8.47 -1.07 -14.43
N TYR A 146 7.80 -1.03 -13.29
CA TYR A 146 7.88 -2.08 -12.25
C TYR A 146 6.85 -3.20 -12.42
N GLY A 147 5.93 -3.09 -13.38
CA GLY A 147 4.89 -4.10 -13.61
C GLY A 147 3.84 -4.16 -12.48
N LEU A 148 3.55 -3.00 -11.88
CA LEU A 148 2.60 -2.83 -10.78
C LEU A 148 1.18 -2.53 -11.30
N ASP A 149 0.23 -2.52 -10.39
CA ASP A 149 -1.20 -2.41 -10.66
C ASP A 149 -1.85 -1.18 -10.02
N GLY A 150 -1.12 -0.42 -9.22
CA GLY A 150 -1.68 0.79 -8.60
C GLY A 150 -0.74 1.53 -7.69
N PHE A 151 -1.26 2.58 -7.08
CA PHE A 151 -0.55 3.49 -6.20
C PHE A 151 -1.37 3.79 -4.95
N ASP A 152 -0.69 3.94 -3.83
CA ASP A 152 -1.26 4.18 -2.51
C ASP A 152 -0.49 5.29 -1.79
N PHE A 153 -1.23 6.18 -1.14
CA PHE A 153 -0.67 7.18 -0.25
C PHE A 153 -0.78 6.70 1.20
N ASP A 154 0.35 6.49 1.88
CA ASP A 154 0.33 6.31 3.33
C ASP A 154 0.12 7.66 4.03
N TRP A 155 -1.14 8.01 4.24
CA TRP A 155 -1.53 9.40 4.51
C TRP A 155 -1.51 9.70 6.00
N GLU A 156 -0.31 9.95 6.51
CA GLU A 156 -0.06 10.31 7.90
C GLU A 156 0.80 11.58 8.03
N PRO A 157 0.77 12.28 9.18
CA PRO A 157 1.73 13.34 9.44
C PRO A 157 3.18 12.81 9.49
N PRO A 158 4.16 13.45 8.84
CA PRO A 158 4.08 14.79 8.25
C PRO A 158 3.60 14.86 6.79
N LEU A 159 3.49 13.73 6.07
CA LEU A 159 3.06 13.71 4.66
C LEU A 159 1.72 14.43 4.45
N SER A 160 0.73 14.14 5.29
CA SER A 160 -0.62 14.73 5.21
C SER A 160 -0.64 16.24 5.38
N GLY A 161 0.36 16.80 6.08
CA GLY A 161 0.55 18.25 6.26
C GLY A 161 1.50 18.88 5.24
N SER A 162 2.08 18.11 4.33
CA SER A 162 3.12 18.61 3.41
C SER A 162 2.57 19.37 2.21
N ILE A 163 1.30 19.14 1.85
CA ILE A 163 0.60 19.80 0.75
C ILE A 163 -0.78 20.26 1.21
N THR A 164 -1.38 21.22 0.49
CA THR A 164 -2.73 21.71 0.77
C THR A 164 -3.82 20.76 0.25
N ALA A 165 -5.04 20.87 0.77
CA ALA A 165 -6.21 20.15 0.23
C ALA A 165 -6.38 20.35 -1.29
N ALA A 166 -6.25 21.58 -1.77
CA ALA A 166 -6.35 21.90 -3.21
C ALA A 166 -5.27 21.18 -4.05
N GLN A 167 -4.04 21.09 -3.53
CA GLN A 167 -2.95 20.37 -4.18
C GLN A 167 -3.19 18.86 -4.19
N MET A 168 -3.68 18.29 -3.09
CA MET A 168 -4.03 16.87 -3.02
C MET A 168 -5.16 16.54 -4.01
N SER A 169 -6.19 17.38 -4.08
CA SER A 169 -7.28 17.28 -5.05
C SER A 169 -6.77 17.27 -6.50
N LEU A 170 -5.84 18.17 -6.85
CA LEU A 170 -5.21 18.18 -8.18
C LEU A 170 -4.42 16.89 -8.47
N LEU A 171 -3.73 16.31 -7.49
CA LEU A 171 -3.03 15.04 -7.64
C LEU A 171 -4.00 13.89 -7.91
N LEU A 172 -5.07 13.76 -7.12
CA LEU A 172 -6.05 12.68 -7.29
C LEU A 172 -6.66 12.67 -8.69
N TYR A 173 -7.12 13.82 -9.18
CA TYR A 173 -7.64 13.93 -10.55
C TYR A 173 -6.58 13.63 -11.61
N ALA A 174 -5.37 14.16 -11.46
CA ALA A 174 -4.30 13.94 -12.42
C ALA A 174 -3.89 12.46 -12.51
N ILE A 175 -3.75 11.79 -11.36
CA ILE A 175 -3.39 10.37 -11.28
C ILE A 175 -4.49 9.52 -11.88
N ARG A 176 -5.75 9.75 -11.50
CA ARG A 176 -6.89 9.01 -12.06
C ARG A 176 -7.01 9.20 -13.57
N GLN A 177 -6.79 10.40 -14.09
CA GLN A 177 -6.77 10.64 -15.54
C GLN A 177 -5.70 9.78 -16.25
N GLN A 178 -4.49 9.69 -15.69
CA GLN A 178 -3.42 8.86 -16.25
C GLN A 178 -3.75 7.37 -16.14
N PHE A 179 -4.28 6.92 -15.01
CA PHE A 179 -4.68 5.52 -14.83
C PHE A 179 -5.79 5.14 -15.81
N ASN A 180 -6.84 5.95 -15.96
CA ASN A 180 -7.89 5.73 -16.96
C ASN A 180 -7.36 5.64 -18.40
N GLN A 181 -6.27 6.36 -18.72
CA GLN A 181 -5.60 6.25 -20.02
C GLN A 181 -4.87 4.91 -20.14
N LEU A 182 -4.06 4.53 -19.14
CA LEU A 182 -3.39 3.24 -19.10
C LEU A 182 -4.36 2.06 -19.15
N GLU A 183 -5.53 2.18 -18.54
CA GLU A 183 -6.57 1.15 -18.53
C GLU A 183 -7.10 0.87 -19.94
N LYS A 184 -7.29 1.93 -20.74
CA LYS A 184 -7.71 1.82 -22.14
C LYS A 184 -6.65 1.14 -23.00
N GLU A 185 -5.37 1.45 -22.75
CA GLU A 185 -4.22 0.92 -23.48
C GLU A 185 -3.95 -0.55 -23.13
N ASN A 186 -3.92 -0.86 -21.83
CA ASN A 186 -3.47 -2.15 -21.32
C ASN A 186 -4.61 -3.14 -21.04
N LYS A 187 -5.87 -2.69 -21.16
CA LYS A 187 -7.08 -3.50 -20.88
C LYS A 187 -7.08 -4.11 -19.47
N LYS A 188 -6.55 -3.38 -18.50
CA LYS A 188 -6.55 -3.74 -17.07
C LYS A 188 -6.84 -2.51 -16.22
N HIS A 189 -7.50 -2.69 -15.07
CA HIS A 189 -7.74 -1.62 -14.09
C HIS A 189 -6.44 -1.22 -13.37
N TYR A 190 -6.26 0.07 -13.09
CA TYR A 190 -5.17 0.58 -12.26
C TYR A 190 -5.74 1.24 -11.00
N TYR A 191 -5.25 0.86 -9.83
CA TYR A 191 -5.86 1.22 -8.55
C TYR A 191 -5.20 2.44 -7.92
N LEU A 192 -6.00 3.41 -7.47
CA LEU A 192 -5.58 4.55 -6.67
C LEU A 192 -6.19 4.41 -5.27
N ILE A 193 -5.35 4.27 -4.27
CA ILE A 193 -5.73 3.97 -2.90
C ILE A 193 -5.17 5.05 -1.97
N ILE A 194 -5.79 5.25 -0.82
CA ILE A 194 -5.23 6.06 0.26
C ILE A 194 -5.31 5.22 1.53
N SER A 195 -4.26 5.23 2.34
CA SER A 195 -4.21 4.53 3.62
C SER A 195 -4.06 5.56 4.74
N PRO A 196 -5.15 6.25 5.14
CA PRO A 196 -5.04 7.41 6.01
C PRO A 196 -5.15 7.08 7.49
N VAL A 197 -4.44 7.85 8.31
CA VAL A 197 -4.69 7.98 9.76
C VAL A 197 -5.46 9.26 10.10
N THR A 198 -5.46 10.26 9.20
CA THR A 198 -6.14 11.55 9.35
C THR A 198 -6.85 12.00 8.07
N GLY A 199 -7.93 12.77 8.22
CA GLY A 199 -8.64 13.44 7.12
C GLY A 199 -8.01 14.77 6.68
N ASP A 200 -6.91 15.19 7.31
CA ASP A 200 -6.24 16.45 6.99
C ASP A 200 -5.90 16.55 5.50
N ASN A 201 -6.23 17.70 4.89
CA ASN A 201 -6.01 17.98 3.47
C ASN A 201 -6.62 16.96 2.49
N LEU A 202 -7.64 16.19 2.90
CA LEU A 202 -8.42 15.33 2.03
C LEU A 202 -9.83 15.91 1.80
N ASP A 203 -10.08 16.41 0.60
CA ASP A 203 -11.42 16.84 0.19
C ASP A 203 -12.26 15.62 -0.24
N ALA A 204 -13.48 15.52 0.28
CA ALA A 204 -14.34 14.36 0.04
C ALA A 204 -14.71 14.13 -1.43
N ALA A 205 -15.04 15.18 -2.19
CA ALA A 205 -15.45 15.00 -3.60
C ALA A 205 -14.32 14.44 -4.48
N PRO A 206 -13.09 15.00 -4.46
CA PRO A 206 -11.95 14.41 -5.16
C PRO A 206 -11.62 12.98 -4.72
N VAL A 207 -11.79 12.64 -3.44
CA VAL A 207 -11.65 11.25 -2.97
C VAL A 207 -12.71 10.36 -3.61
N ASN A 208 -13.99 10.73 -3.50
CA ASN A 208 -15.10 9.94 -4.03
C ASN A 208 -15.03 9.71 -5.54
N ASP A 209 -14.51 10.68 -6.28
CA ASP A 209 -14.48 10.64 -7.74
C ASP A 209 -13.29 9.85 -8.30
N ASN A 210 -12.21 9.66 -7.52
CA ASN A 210 -10.92 9.21 -8.08
C ASN A 210 -10.28 8.02 -7.37
N VAL A 211 -10.64 7.76 -6.11
CA VAL A 211 -10.01 6.74 -5.27
C VAL A 211 -10.86 5.47 -5.28
N ASP A 212 -10.21 4.31 -5.38
CA ASP A 212 -10.88 3.01 -5.39
C ASP A 212 -11.33 2.59 -3.98
N TRP A 213 -10.52 2.84 -2.95
CA TRP A 213 -10.90 2.70 -1.54
C TRP A 213 -9.87 3.36 -0.60
N LEU A 214 -10.23 3.46 0.68
CA LEU A 214 -9.41 3.96 1.77
C LEU A 214 -9.13 2.83 2.78
N ASN A 215 -7.87 2.47 2.97
CA ASN A 215 -7.48 1.55 4.04
C ASN A 215 -7.42 2.32 5.37
N LEU A 216 -8.46 2.23 6.20
CA LEU A 216 -8.47 2.99 7.46
C LEU A 216 -7.50 2.37 8.47
N GLN A 217 -6.53 3.17 8.92
CA GLN A 217 -5.61 2.79 10.00
C GLN A 217 -6.28 2.85 11.38
N LEU A 218 -7.24 1.94 11.62
CA LEU A 218 -8.12 1.94 12.79
C LEU A 218 -7.35 1.94 14.13
N TYR A 219 -6.13 1.38 14.16
CA TYR A 219 -5.26 1.40 15.33
C TYR A 219 -4.79 2.80 15.74
N GLY A 220 -4.67 3.72 14.78
CA GLY A 220 -4.35 5.12 15.01
C GLY A 220 -5.52 5.93 15.56
N GLY A 221 -6.67 5.28 15.83
CA GLY A 221 -7.90 5.91 16.30
C GLY A 221 -8.71 6.58 15.20
N THR A 222 -8.35 6.35 13.92
CA THR A 222 -9.10 6.85 12.78
C THR A 222 -10.38 6.02 12.59
N THR A 223 -11.47 6.68 12.21
CA THR A 223 -12.78 6.09 11.95
C THR A 223 -13.42 6.81 10.77
N PRO A 224 -14.49 6.27 10.14
CA PRO A 224 -15.22 6.97 9.08
C PRO A 224 -15.66 8.40 9.46
N SER A 225 -15.93 8.65 10.75
CA SER A 225 -16.36 9.97 11.23
C SER A 225 -15.30 11.06 11.04
N ASN A 226 -14.03 10.68 10.88
CA ASN A 226 -12.94 11.60 10.60
C ASN A 226 -12.92 12.10 9.13
N TYR A 227 -13.75 11.54 8.25
CA TYR A 227 -13.77 11.83 6.81
C TYR A 227 -15.18 12.25 6.33
N PRO A 228 -15.69 13.41 6.79
CA PRO A 228 -17.06 13.83 6.47
C PRO A 228 -17.27 13.99 4.97
N GLY A 229 -18.30 13.34 4.44
CA GLY A 229 -18.70 13.42 3.03
C GLY A 229 -18.02 12.41 2.10
N VAL A 230 -17.03 11.65 2.57
CA VAL A 230 -16.47 10.51 1.82
C VAL A 230 -17.52 9.40 1.76
N ASP A 231 -17.69 8.76 0.60
CA ASP A 231 -18.60 7.64 0.42
C ASP A 231 -18.18 6.49 1.34
N TYR A 232 -19.11 6.06 2.19
CA TYR A 232 -18.88 5.01 3.17
C TYR A 232 -18.44 3.68 2.54
N ASN A 233 -18.85 3.43 1.29
CA ASN A 233 -18.49 2.20 0.58
C ASN A 233 -17.01 2.15 0.14
N LEU A 234 -16.30 3.28 0.20
CA LEU A 234 -14.88 3.34 -0.06
C LEU A 234 -14.04 2.90 1.13
N PHE A 235 -14.59 2.77 2.34
CA PHE A 235 -13.77 2.40 3.49
C PHE A 235 -13.46 0.90 3.51
N ALA A 236 -12.20 0.60 3.84
CA ALA A 236 -11.66 -0.72 4.06
C ALA A 236 -11.16 -0.86 5.51
N TYR A 237 -11.28 -2.07 6.05
CA TYR A 237 -10.89 -2.39 7.42
C TYR A 237 -9.39 -2.63 7.53
N GLY A 238 -8.69 -1.81 8.31
CA GLY A 238 -7.28 -2.02 8.65
C GLY A 238 -7.11 -3.00 9.82
N ALA A 239 -6.66 -4.22 9.55
CA ALA A 239 -6.33 -5.23 10.55
C ALA A 239 -4.88 -5.07 11.03
N GLN A 240 -4.65 -5.12 12.35
CA GLN A 240 -3.32 -4.97 12.93
C GLN A 240 -2.84 -6.23 13.63
N PHE A 241 -2.05 -7.04 12.94
CA PHE A 241 -1.49 -8.29 13.49
C PHE A 241 -0.08 -8.13 14.07
N GLU A 242 0.52 -6.96 13.95
CA GLU A 242 1.85 -6.64 14.47
C GLU A 242 1.95 -6.88 15.98
N ALA A 243 3.16 -7.11 16.46
CA ALA A 243 3.44 -7.34 17.87
C ALA A 243 3.02 -6.16 18.77
N THR A 244 2.59 -6.46 19.99
CA THR A 244 2.19 -5.44 20.99
C THR A 244 3.36 -4.61 21.53
N GLN A 245 4.59 -5.01 21.22
CA GLN A 245 5.83 -4.36 21.62
C GLN A 245 6.96 -4.76 20.66
N PRO A 246 8.06 -3.99 20.58
CA PRO A 246 9.23 -4.38 19.82
C PRO A 246 9.75 -5.75 20.27
N THR A 247 9.99 -6.64 19.31
CA THR A 247 10.49 -8.00 19.54
C THR A 247 11.46 -8.36 18.42
N THR A 248 12.21 -9.46 18.57
CA THR A 248 12.91 -10.22 17.49
C THR A 248 12.34 -11.64 17.32
N ASP A 249 11.36 -12.04 18.16
CA ASP A 249 10.73 -13.36 18.13
C ASP A 249 9.58 -13.39 17.12
N PRO A 250 9.73 -14.12 16.00
CA PRO A 250 8.72 -14.18 14.96
C PRO A 250 7.41 -14.85 15.40
N ASN A 251 7.39 -15.57 16.52
CA ASN A 251 6.21 -16.24 17.07
C ASN A 251 5.49 -15.41 18.15
N PHE A 252 5.95 -14.19 18.43
CA PHE A 252 5.35 -13.33 19.43
C PHE A 252 3.89 -13.00 19.08
N PRO A 253 2.94 -13.00 20.03
CA PRO A 253 1.54 -12.68 19.74
C PRO A 253 1.36 -11.23 19.25
N GLY A 254 0.43 -11.02 18.33
CA GLY A 254 0.07 -9.70 17.81
C GLY A 254 -1.00 -8.95 18.60
N LEU A 255 -1.28 -7.73 18.17
CA LEU A 255 -2.34 -6.85 18.70
C LEU A 255 -3.75 -7.37 18.42
N GLN A 256 -3.95 -8.04 17.30
CA GLN A 256 -5.23 -8.57 16.86
C GLN A 256 -5.08 -9.96 16.24
N THR A 257 -6.13 -10.78 16.31
CA THR A 257 -6.26 -12.01 15.53
C THR A 257 -7.21 -11.80 14.36
N ALA A 258 -7.15 -12.67 13.36
CA ALA A 258 -8.09 -12.63 12.23
C ALA A 258 -9.55 -12.73 12.68
N GLN A 259 -9.86 -13.58 13.68
CA GLN A 259 -11.20 -13.70 14.24
C GLN A 259 -11.66 -12.40 14.91
N ALA A 260 -10.76 -11.73 15.65
CA ALA A 260 -11.06 -10.45 16.28
C ALA A 260 -11.31 -9.36 15.24
N ALA A 261 -10.50 -9.31 14.15
CA ALA A 261 -10.71 -8.37 13.04
C ALA A 261 -12.07 -8.58 12.35
N ILE A 262 -12.45 -9.84 12.08
CA ILE A 262 -13.75 -10.18 11.47
C ILE A 262 -14.90 -9.78 12.40
N ALA A 263 -14.81 -10.11 13.68
CA ALA A 263 -15.84 -9.81 14.66
C ALA A 263 -16.03 -8.29 14.83
N ASP A 264 -14.93 -7.56 14.95
CA ASP A 264 -14.93 -6.10 15.08
C ASP A 264 -15.52 -5.42 13.84
N ASN A 265 -15.04 -5.78 12.64
CA ASN A 265 -15.61 -5.24 11.39
C ASN A 265 -17.11 -5.55 11.29
N ASN A 266 -17.54 -6.77 11.60
CA ASN A 266 -18.95 -7.15 11.56
C ASN A 266 -19.81 -6.47 12.64
N GLN A 267 -19.22 -5.98 13.71
CA GLN A 267 -19.95 -5.28 14.77
C GLN A 267 -20.05 -3.78 14.51
N GLN A 268 -19.00 -3.19 13.92
CA GLN A 268 -18.85 -1.74 13.87
C GLN A 268 -19.04 -1.13 12.48
N TYR A 269 -18.55 -1.79 11.42
CA TYR A 269 -18.27 -1.11 10.16
C TYR A 269 -18.84 -1.79 8.91
N HIS A 270 -18.81 -3.13 8.88
CA HIS A 270 -19.26 -3.96 7.76
C HIS A 270 -18.53 -3.70 6.44
N PHE A 271 -17.24 -3.31 6.49
CA PHE A 271 -16.48 -3.05 5.28
C PHE A 271 -16.21 -4.34 4.49
N PRO A 272 -16.29 -4.32 3.14
CA PRO A 272 -16.08 -5.51 2.32
C PRO A 272 -14.59 -5.85 2.12
N ILE A 273 -13.70 -4.88 2.31
CA ILE A 273 -12.26 -5.00 2.08
C ILE A 273 -11.54 -5.04 3.43
N TYR A 274 -10.57 -5.93 3.56
CA TYR A 274 -9.67 -6.01 4.70
C TYR A 274 -8.23 -5.78 4.23
N THR A 275 -7.45 -5.02 4.99
CA THR A 275 -6.03 -4.79 4.72
C THR A 275 -5.23 -5.01 5.99
N ASN A 276 -4.28 -5.95 5.95
CA ASN A 276 -3.32 -6.16 7.03
C ASN A 276 -2.07 -5.27 6.83
N TRP A 277 -1.65 -4.58 7.88
CA TRP A 277 -0.55 -3.59 7.83
C TRP A 277 0.85 -4.18 7.71
N ARG A 278 1.05 -5.47 8.00
CA ARG A 278 2.37 -6.08 7.87
C ARG A 278 2.36 -7.59 7.73
N LEU A 279 3.29 -8.10 6.91
CA LEU A 279 3.56 -9.53 6.76
C LEU A 279 4.97 -9.97 7.19
N ASN A 280 5.85 -9.02 7.47
CA ASN A 280 7.28 -9.29 7.68
C ASN A 280 7.88 -8.53 8.86
N SER A 281 7.12 -8.35 9.94
CA SER A 281 7.57 -7.70 11.18
C SER A 281 8.20 -8.63 12.19
N GLY A 282 8.56 -8.01 13.31
CA GLY A 282 8.23 -8.47 14.66
C GLY A 282 7.94 -9.96 14.78
N ASN A 283 6.72 -10.23 14.42
CA ASN A 283 6.06 -11.49 14.62
C ASN A 283 5.57 -12.06 13.29
N PHE A 284 6.38 -12.00 12.24
CA PHE A 284 5.95 -12.36 10.89
C PHE A 284 5.35 -13.76 10.79
N VAL A 285 5.72 -14.72 11.63
CA VAL A 285 5.07 -16.04 11.63
C VAL A 285 3.61 -15.91 12.09
N PHE A 286 3.36 -15.16 13.16
CA PHE A 286 2.01 -14.84 13.61
C PHE A 286 1.24 -14.05 12.54
N GLU A 287 1.82 -12.96 12.01
CA GLU A 287 1.18 -12.11 11.01
C GLU A 287 0.75 -12.89 9.77
N GLN A 288 1.64 -13.74 9.24
CA GLN A 288 1.37 -14.56 8.07
C GLN A 288 0.29 -15.62 8.35
N GLN A 289 0.28 -16.23 9.54
CA GLN A 289 -0.79 -17.15 9.94
C GLN A 289 -2.14 -16.43 10.06
N GLN A 290 -2.15 -15.23 10.65
CA GLN A 290 -3.36 -14.42 10.75
C GLN A 290 -3.83 -13.95 9.38
N GLN A 291 -2.95 -13.60 8.44
CA GLN A 291 -3.31 -13.28 7.06
C GLN A 291 -4.06 -14.42 6.37
N VAL A 292 -3.52 -15.65 6.46
CA VAL A 292 -4.16 -16.84 5.88
C VAL A 292 -5.52 -17.11 6.54
N ALA A 293 -5.62 -16.93 7.86
CA ALA A 293 -6.88 -17.07 8.57
C ALA A 293 -7.90 -16.00 8.16
N LEU A 294 -7.47 -14.73 8.04
CA LEU A 294 -8.31 -13.60 7.64
C LEU A 294 -8.90 -13.84 6.25
N TYR A 295 -8.08 -14.26 5.29
CA TYR A 295 -8.53 -14.58 3.94
C TYR A 295 -9.64 -15.65 3.94
N ARG A 296 -9.43 -16.74 4.67
CA ARG A 296 -10.42 -17.82 4.79
C ARG A 296 -11.72 -17.33 5.42
N LEU A 297 -11.64 -16.57 6.52
CA LEU A 297 -12.81 -16.10 7.25
C LEU A 297 -13.61 -15.07 6.45
N ALA A 298 -12.95 -14.09 5.82
CA ALA A 298 -13.60 -13.06 5.02
C ALA A 298 -14.32 -13.66 3.79
N ARG A 299 -13.78 -14.75 3.24
CA ARG A 299 -14.31 -15.45 2.06
C ARG A 299 -15.21 -16.64 2.35
N ALA A 300 -15.26 -17.16 3.58
CA ALA A 300 -16.12 -18.29 3.96
C ALA A 300 -17.63 -18.06 3.73
N GLY A 301 -18.06 -16.79 3.57
CA GLY A 301 -19.43 -16.42 3.21
C GLY A 301 -19.69 -16.20 1.72
N VAL A 302 -18.70 -16.40 0.84
CA VAL A 302 -18.82 -16.23 -0.62
C VAL A 302 -18.82 -17.62 -1.23
N GLN A 303 -19.99 -18.17 -1.54
CA GLN A 303 -20.06 -19.32 -2.43
C GLN A 303 -19.54 -18.88 -3.80
N VAL A 304 -18.49 -19.54 -4.29
CA VAL A 304 -17.95 -19.37 -5.65
C VAL A 304 -18.87 -20.04 -6.65
#